data_AF-A0A925J3V5-F1
#
_entry.id   AF-A0A925J3V5-F1
#
_cell.length_a   1.000
_cell.length_b   1.000
_cell.length_c   1.000
_cell.angle_alpha   90.00
_cell.angle_beta   90.00
_cell.angle_gamma   90.00
#
_symmetry.space_group_name_H-M   'P 1'
#
loop_
_entity.id
_entity.type
_entity.pdbx_description
1 polymer ?
#
loop_
_entity_poly.entity_id
_entity_poly.type
_entity_poly.pdbx_seq_one_letter_code
_entity_poly.pdbx_strand_id
1 'polypeptide(L)'
;MAAKYEEIKTDFEQIQKSQDSIIDAYKGGDAINYVKIGTSSLEISKSANRLKSNLFTPVADKIEAEKDPVEKVKITKTIRDLIVELDNTIGLFAASPMFLNLRVIDPAVSEKTGKDLDMIIELSSILNAEAVKMNIK
;
A
#
# COMPACT_ATOMS: atom_id res chain seq x y z
N MET A 1 18.21 17.23 1.15
CA MET A 1 18.18 15.81 1.60
C MET A 1 17.29 15.59 2.83
N ALA A 2 17.21 16.49 3.82
CA ALA A 2 16.31 16.33 4.98
C ALA A 2 14.81 16.22 4.63
N ALA A 3 14.32 17.01 3.67
CA ALA A 3 12.90 16.99 3.26
C ALA A 3 12.42 15.62 2.72
N LYS A 4 13.28 14.89 2.00
CA LYS A 4 12.93 13.58 1.41
C LYS A 4 12.80 12.50 2.48
N TYR A 5 13.61 12.57 3.55
CA TYR A 5 13.54 11.64 4.68
C TYR A 5 12.26 11.83 5.49
N GLU A 6 11.89 13.08 5.78
CA GLU A 6 10.63 13.38 6.51
C GLU A 6 9.39 12.96 5.71
N GLU A 7 9.40 13.13 4.39
CA GLU A 7 8.30 12.65 3.53
C GLU A 7 8.23 11.10 3.52
N ILE A 8 9.37 10.41 3.37
CA ILE A 8 9.45 8.95 3.45
C ILE A 8 8.87 8.45 4.79
N LYS A 9 9.28 9.06 5.90
CA LYS A 9 8.80 8.70 7.24
C LYS A 9 7.29 8.95 7.36
N THR A 10 6.83 10.12 6.91
CA THR A 10 5.41 10.50 6.97
C THR A 10 4.54 9.53 6.17
N ASP A 11 4.96 9.17 4.96
CA ASP A 11 4.23 8.23 4.12
C ASP A 11 4.23 6.81 4.71
N PHE A 12 5.35 6.38 5.30
CA PHE A 12 5.42 5.10 5.99
C PHE A 12 4.45 5.04 7.18
N GLU A 13 4.46 6.05 8.04
CA GLU A 13 3.53 6.13 9.18
C GLU A 13 2.06 6.23 8.72
N GLN A 14 1.80 6.93 7.61
CA GLN A 14 0.45 7.07 7.06
C GLN A 14 -0.09 5.73 6.55
N ILE A 15 0.75 4.90 5.93
CA ILE A 15 0.37 3.54 5.51
C ILE A 15 -0.07 2.73 6.73
N GLN A 16 0.71 2.73 7.82
CA GLN A 16 0.39 2.00 9.05
C GLN A 16 -0.90 2.52 9.71
N LYS A 17 -1.05 3.83 9.88
CA LYS A 17 -2.26 4.44 10.46
C LYS A 17 -3.51 4.12 9.64
N SER A 18 -3.40 4.14 8.31
CA SER A 18 -4.51 3.80 7.43
C SER A 18 -4.84 2.30 7.48
N GLN A 19 -3.84 1.42 7.64
CA GLN A 19 -4.05 -0.02 7.83
C GLN A 19 -4.82 -0.31 9.13
N ASP A 20 -4.40 0.30 10.25
CA ASP A 20 -5.12 0.19 11.53
C ASP A 20 -6.57 0.67 11.38
N SER A 21 -6.77 1.80 10.68
CA SER A 21 -8.09 2.34 10.37
C SER A 21 -8.97 1.37 9.57
N ILE A 22 -8.40 0.59 8.64
CA ILE A 22 -9.12 -0.47 7.89
C ILE A 22 -9.51 -1.61 8.83
N ILE A 23 -8.59 -2.08 9.66
CA ILE A 23 -8.82 -3.19 10.60
C ILE A 23 -9.93 -2.82 11.58
N ASP A 24 -9.89 -1.60 12.12
CA ASP A 24 -10.91 -1.05 13.00
C ASP A 24 -12.25 -0.89 12.29
N ALA A 25 -12.27 -0.41 11.05
CA ALA A 25 -13.50 -0.27 10.26
C ALA A 25 -14.15 -1.62 9.92
N TYR A 26 -13.34 -2.68 9.83
CA TYR A 26 -13.80 -4.03 9.57
C TYR A 26 -14.27 -4.76 10.83
N LYS A 27 -13.62 -4.53 11.98
CA LYS A 27 -13.92 -5.19 13.27
C LYS A 27 -14.85 -4.39 14.19
N GLY A 28 -14.97 -3.08 13.97
CA GLY A 28 -15.59 -2.14 14.89
C GLY A 28 -17.09 -2.01 14.71
N GLY A 29 -17.86 -2.92 15.33
CA GLY A 29 -19.30 -2.75 15.57
C GLY A 29 -20.21 -3.75 14.85
N ASP A 30 -21.52 -3.47 14.90
CA ASP A 30 -22.58 -4.34 14.36
C ASP A 30 -22.58 -4.43 12.81
N ALA A 31 -21.93 -3.47 12.14
CA ALA A 31 -21.83 -3.43 10.68
C ALA A 31 -20.45 -2.91 10.22
N ILE A 32 -19.96 -3.45 9.10
CA ILE A 32 -18.68 -3.08 8.49
C ILE A 32 -18.79 -1.68 7.88
N ASN A 33 -17.84 -0.79 8.21
CA ASN A 33 -17.78 0.57 7.65
C ASN A 33 -16.99 0.60 6.33
N TYR A 34 -17.67 0.28 5.23
CA TYR A 34 -17.06 0.25 3.90
C TYR A 34 -16.57 1.61 3.40
N VAL A 35 -17.19 2.73 3.83
CA VAL A 35 -16.69 4.08 3.51
C VAL A 35 -15.29 4.28 4.08
N LYS A 36 -15.11 3.98 5.36
CA LYS A 36 -13.82 4.14 6.05
C LYS A 36 -12.76 3.19 5.50
N ILE A 37 -13.12 1.95 5.14
CA ILE A 37 -12.23 1.03 4.43
C ILE A 37 -11.79 1.65 3.10
N GLY A 38 -12.73 2.08 2.26
CA GLY A 38 -12.44 2.68 0.97
C GLY A 38 -11.51 3.90 1.06
N THR A 39 -11.82 4.86 1.93
CA THR A 39 -10.99 6.06 2.11
C THR A 39 -9.59 5.71 2.62
N SER A 40 -9.49 4.80 3.60
CA SER A 40 -8.19 4.41 4.17
C SER A 40 -7.33 3.66 3.14
N SER A 41 -7.93 2.77 2.33
CA SER A 41 -7.22 2.08 1.25
C SER A 41 -6.71 3.03 0.17
N LEU A 42 -7.48 4.07 -0.18
CA LEU A 42 -7.03 5.10 -1.10
C LEU A 42 -5.81 5.87 -0.56
N GLU A 43 -5.80 6.19 0.73
CA GLU A 43 -4.65 6.86 1.36
C GLU A 43 -3.41 5.96 1.41
N ILE A 44 -3.56 4.65 1.69
CA ILE A 44 -2.46 3.68 1.56
C ILE A 44 -1.87 3.72 0.15
N SER A 45 -2.73 3.65 -0.87
CA SER A 45 -2.27 3.66 -2.28
C SER A 45 -1.47 4.93 -2.60
N LYS A 46 -1.96 6.11 -2.20
CA LYS A 46 -1.27 7.39 -2.43
C LYS A 46 0.08 7.46 -1.72
N SER A 47 0.13 7.11 -0.43
CA SER A 47 1.37 7.14 0.35
C SER A 47 2.37 6.10 -0.13
N ALA A 48 1.93 4.89 -0.50
CA ALA A 48 2.80 3.86 -1.05
C ALA A 48 3.40 4.27 -2.40
N ASN A 49 2.63 4.93 -3.27
CA ASN A 49 3.14 5.48 -4.53
C ASN A 49 4.23 6.54 -4.28
N ARG A 50 3.99 7.51 -3.41
CA ARG A 50 5.00 8.54 -3.06
C ARG A 50 6.24 7.93 -2.42
N LEU A 51 6.04 7.00 -1.48
CA LEU A 51 7.12 6.26 -0.84
C LEU A 51 7.96 5.50 -1.86
N LYS A 52 7.32 4.86 -2.86
CA LYS A 52 8.02 4.16 -3.94
C LYS A 52 8.87 5.13 -4.76
N SER A 53 8.29 6.24 -5.22
CA SER A 53 9.02 7.25 -5.99
C SER A 53 10.21 7.82 -5.21
N ASN A 54 10.08 7.95 -3.90
CA ASN A 54 11.14 8.45 -3.04
C ASN A 54 12.25 7.42 -2.76
N LEU A 55 11.91 6.15 -2.57
CA LEU A 55 12.88 5.10 -2.25
C LEU A 55 13.57 4.50 -3.48
N PHE A 56 12.85 4.36 -4.60
CA PHE A 56 13.30 3.63 -5.78
C PHE A 56 13.40 4.51 -7.02
N THR A 57 13.71 5.80 -6.84
CA THR A 57 13.82 6.76 -7.93
C THR A 57 14.81 6.22 -8.98
N PRO A 58 14.40 5.99 -10.24
CA PRO A 58 15.35 5.71 -11.30
C PRO A 58 16.29 6.90 -11.43
N VAL A 59 17.58 6.66 -11.58
CA VAL A 59 18.46 7.71 -12.10
C VAL A 59 18.02 7.94 -13.56
N ALA A 60 17.40 9.09 -13.77
CA ALA A 60 16.93 9.65 -15.04
C ALA A 60 15.60 9.11 -15.63
N ASP A 61 14.86 10.12 -16.09
CA ASP A 61 13.77 10.15 -17.04
C ASP A 61 12.36 9.72 -16.62
N LYS A 62 11.50 10.74 -16.69
CA LYS A 62 10.05 10.67 -16.83
C LYS A 62 9.72 9.62 -17.89
N ILE A 63 9.37 8.42 -17.46
CA ILE A 63 8.56 7.53 -18.27
C ILE A 63 7.14 7.75 -17.76
N GLU A 64 6.36 8.43 -18.60
CA GLU A 64 4.91 8.50 -18.49
C GLU A 64 4.41 7.08 -18.24
N ALA A 65 3.75 6.87 -17.09
CA ALA A 65 3.07 5.63 -16.83
C ALA A 65 1.94 5.50 -17.86
N GLU A 66 2.19 4.76 -18.94
CA GLU A 66 1.14 4.12 -19.70
C GLU A 66 0.33 3.30 -18.69
N LYS A 67 -0.88 3.78 -18.40
CA LYS A 67 -1.88 2.99 -17.71
C LYS A 67 -2.29 1.89 -18.68
N ASP A 68 -1.57 0.77 -18.64
CA ASP A 68 -2.12 -0.46 -19.19
C ASP A 68 -3.48 -0.70 -18.55
N PRO A 69 -4.51 -1.04 -19.35
CA PRO A 69 -5.81 -1.38 -18.80
C PRO A 69 -5.58 -2.59 -17.90
N VAL A 70 -5.71 -2.38 -16.59
CA VAL A 70 -5.73 -3.44 -15.58
C VAL A 70 -6.69 -4.49 -16.09
N GLU A 71 -6.13 -5.58 -16.60
CA GLU A 71 -6.88 -6.76 -16.98
C GLU A 71 -7.68 -7.09 -15.72
N LYS A 72 -9.01 -7.08 -15.83
CA LYS A 72 -9.89 -7.31 -14.67
C LYS A 72 -9.60 -8.73 -14.19
N VAL A 73 -8.62 -8.86 -13.30
CA VAL A 73 -8.42 -10.05 -12.49
C VAL A 73 -9.78 -10.31 -11.92
N LYS A 74 -10.33 -11.47 -12.24
CA LYS A 74 -11.62 -11.91 -11.74
C LYS A 74 -11.38 -12.09 -10.24
N ILE A 75 -11.60 -11.03 -9.46
CA ILE A 75 -11.33 -11.03 -8.02
C ILE A 75 -12.32 -12.03 -7.41
N THR A 76 -11.82 -13.25 -7.18
CA THR A 76 -12.49 -14.28 -6.40
C THR A 76 -12.26 -14.09 -4.91
N LYS A 77 -11.41 -13.13 -4.53
CA LYS A 77 -11.06 -12.80 -3.14
C LYS A 77 -12.17 -11.99 -2.49
N THR A 78 -12.53 -12.33 -1.26
CA THR A 78 -13.47 -11.53 -0.47
C THR A 78 -12.78 -10.27 0.05
N ILE A 79 -13.56 -9.27 0.52
CA ILE A 79 -12.98 -8.07 1.14
C ILE A 79 -12.10 -8.42 2.35
N ARG A 80 -12.45 -9.48 3.08
CA ARG A 80 -11.67 -10.00 4.21
C ARG A 80 -10.31 -10.49 3.74
N ASP A 81 -10.28 -11.27 2.67
CA ASP A 81 -9.04 -11.83 2.13
C ASP A 81 -8.11 -10.71 1.67
N LEU A 82 -8.66 -9.68 1.02
CA LEU A 82 -7.92 -8.49 0.61
C LEU A 82 -7.33 -7.72 1.81
N ILE A 83 -8.09 -7.57 2.89
CA ILE A 83 -7.61 -6.91 4.11
C ILE A 83 -6.46 -7.71 4.75
N VAL A 84 -6.62 -9.03 4.88
CA VAL A 84 -5.59 -9.90 5.47
C VAL A 84 -4.32 -9.91 4.62
N GLU A 85 -4.45 -9.97 3.30
CA GLU A 85 -3.31 -9.96 2.40
C GLU A 85 -2.58 -8.62 2.42
N LEU A 86 -3.33 -7.51 2.46
CA LEU A 86 -2.75 -6.16 2.59
C LEU A 86 -2.02 -6.01 3.93
N ASP A 87 -2.62 -6.46 5.02
CA ASP A 87 -2.05 -6.44 6.37
C ASP A 87 -0.72 -7.20 6.44
N ASN A 88 -0.70 -8.43 5.93
CA ASN A 88 0.51 -9.24 5.86
C ASN A 88 1.59 -8.59 4.99
N THR A 89 1.21 -8.04 3.83
CA THR A 89 2.16 -7.41 2.91
C THR A 89 2.79 -6.16 3.53
N ILE A 90 2.00 -5.32 4.21
CA ILE A 90 2.53 -4.16 4.93
C ILE A 90 3.44 -4.59 6.08
N GLY A 91 3.07 -5.64 6.83
CA GLY A 91 3.91 -6.20 7.89
C GLY A 91 5.27 -6.67 7.37
N LEU A 92 5.29 -7.41 6.25
CA LEU A 92 6.53 -7.87 5.61
C LEU A 92 7.37 -6.72 5.07
N PHE A 93 6.74 -5.71 4.46
CA PHE A 93 7.42 -4.51 3.99
C PHE A 93 8.06 -3.75 5.16
N ALA A 94 7.33 -3.52 6.24
CA ALA A 94 7.81 -2.82 7.44
C ALA A 94 8.95 -3.56 8.14
N ALA A 95 8.95 -4.90 8.08
CA ALA A 95 10.01 -5.73 8.62
C ALA A 95 11.23 -5.88 7.69
N SER A 96 11.25 -5.20 6.53
CA SER A 96 12.33 -5.32 5.57
C SER A 96 13.67 -4.89 6.19
N PRO A 97 14.75 -5.69 6.03
CA PRO A 97 16.10 -5.31 6.47
C PRO A 97 16.60 -4.00 5.85
N MET A 98 15.99 -3.56 4.73
CA MET A 98 16.27 -2.27 4.10
C MET A 98 16.12 -1.08 5.06
N PHE A 99 15.20 -1.18 6.03
CA PHE A 99 14.95 -0.14 7.03
C PHE A 99 15.74 -0.33 8.33
N LEU A 100 16.36 -1.50 8.52
CA LEU A 100 17.09 -1.86 9.74
C LEU A 100 18.61 -1.69 9.58
N ASN A 101 19.15 -1.95 8.39
CA ASN A 101 20.59 -1.98 8.12
C ASN A 101 20.98 -1.00 6.99
N LEU A 102 20.97 0.30 7.30
CA LEU A 102 21.27 1.38 6.34
C LEU A 102 22.70 1.39 5.77
N ARG A 103 23.61 0.54 6.27
CA ARG A 103 25.04 0.53 5.87
C ARG A 103 25.33 -0.33 4.64
N VAL A 104 24.49 -1.30 4.30
CA VAL A 104 24.66 -2.16 3.12
C VAL A 104 23.28 -2.40 2.52
N ILE A 105 23.00 -1.75 1.39
CA ILE A 105 21.80 -2.03 0.61
C ILE A 105 22.08 -3.30 -0.19
N ASP A 106 21.55 -4.43 0.27
CA ASP A 106 21.52 -5.65 -0.51
C ASP A 106 20.54 -5.46 -1.69
N PRO A 107 21.00 -5.57 -2.95
CA PRO A 107 20.15 -5.41 -4.13
C PRO A 107 18.92 -6.31 -4.13
N ALA A 108 19.03 -7.55 -3.63
CA ALA A 108 17.91 -8.49 -3.56
C ALA A 108 16.87 -8.05 -2.53
N VAL A 109 17.31 -7.50 -1.39
CA VAL A 109 16.41 -6.91 -0.38
C VAL A 109 15.72 -5.67 -0.92
N SER A 110 16.44 -4.82 -1.65
CA SER A 110 15.88 -3.63 -2.30
C SER A 110 14.83 -3.99 -3.34
N GLU A 111 15.11 -4.96 -4.23
CA GLU A 111 14.17 -5.43 -5.24
C GLU A 111 12.91 -6.03 -4.60
N LYS A 112 13.08 -6.88 -3.58
CA LYS A 112 11.95 -7.46 -2.83
C LYS A 112 11.11 -6.36 -2.18
N THR A 113 11.74 -5.40 -1.52
CA THR A 113 11.03 -4.28 -0.87
C THR A 113 10.26 -3.44 -1.89
N GLY A 114 10.80 -3.26 -3.09
CA GLY A 114 10.10 -2.63 -4.21
C GLY A 114 8.86 -3.41 -4.65
N LYS A 115 8.97 -4.73 -4.79
CA LYS A 115 7.84 -5.62 -5.14
C LYS A 115 6.76 -5.66 -4.06
N ASP A 116 7.17 -5.71 -2.78
CA ASP A 116 6.24 -5.66 -1.66
C ASP A 116 5.43 -4.36 -1.69
N LEU A 117 6.07 -3.23 -2.03
CA LEU A 117 5.40 -1.93 -2.15
C LEU A 117 4.46 -1.84 -3.36
N ASP A 118 4.82 -2.48 -4.48
CA ASP A 118 3.92 -2.63 -5.63
C ASP A 118 2.66 -3.41 -5.29
N MET A 119 2.83 -4.51 -4.55
CA MET A 119 1.71 -5.31 -4.07
C MET A 119 0.80 -4.52 -3.11
N ILE A 120 1.37 -3.69 -2.23
CA ILE A 120 0.59 -2.78 -1.36
C ILE A 120 -0.25 -1.80 -2.20
N ILE A 121 0.33 -1.22 -3.25
CA ILE A 121 -0.39 -0.29 -4.15
C ILE A 121 -1.54 -1.01 -4.86
N GLU A 122 -1.31 -2.22 -5.37
CA GLU A 122 -2.33 -3.00 -6.08
C GLU A 122 -3.47 -3.43 -5.13
N LEU A 123 -3.14 -4.09 -4.01
CA LEU A 123 -4.12 -4.58 -3.05
C LEU A 123 -4.97 -3.45 -2.46
N SER A 124 -4.36 -2.31 -2.16
CA SER A 124 -5.08 -1.14 -1.65
C SER A 124 -6.02 -0.53 -2.70
N SER A 125 -5.63 -0.51 -3.98
CA SER A 125 -6.48 -0.05 -5.07
C SER A 125 -7.67 -0.98 -5.30
N ILE A 126 -7.44 -2.29 -5.29
CA ILE A 126 -8.49 -3.31 -5.38
C ILE A 126 -9.45 -3.22 -4.19
N LEU A 127 -8.92 -3.14 -2.97
CA LEU A 127 -9.71 -3.03 -1.75
C LEU A 127 -10.58 -1.77 -1.74
N ASN A 128 -10.05 -0.63 -2.21
CA ASN A 128 -10.85 0.58 -2.40
C ASN A 128 -12.03 0.34 -3.34
N ALA A 129 -11.79 -0.25 -4.51
CA ALA A 129 -12.84 -0.52 -5.50
C ALA A 129 -13.92 -1.46 -4.95
N GLU A 130 -13.54 -2.52 -4.23
CA GLU A 130 -14.49 -3.44 -3.61
C GLU A 130 -15.27 -2.79 -2.46
N ALA A 131 -14.63 -1.99 -1.62
CA ALA A 131 -15.30 -1.26 -0.55
C ALA A 131 -16.34 -0.27 -1.09
N VAL A 132 -16.01 0.46 -2.16
CA VAL A 132 -16.96 1.38 -2.84
C VAL A 132 -18.16 0.62 -3.38
N LYS A 133 -17.96 -0.57 -3.98
CA LYS A 133 -19.08 -1.41 -4.46
C LYS A 133 -19.98 -1.88 -3.32
N MET A 134 -19.41 -2.26 -2.18
CA MET A 134 -20.18 -2.74 -1.03
C MET A 134 -20.97 -1.62 -0.34
N ASN A 135 -20.52 -0.36 -0.45
CA ASN A 135 -21.23 0.78 0.12
C ASN A 135 -22.47 1.22 -0.67
N ILE A 136 -22.57 0.84 -1.94
CA ILE A 136 -23.70 1.20 -2.82
C ILE A 136 -24.80 0.12 -2.80
N LYS A 137 -24.53 -1.04 -2.21
CA LYS A 137 -25.50 -2.14 -2.04
C LYS A 137 -26.30 -1.96 -0.75
#